data_AF-A0A4Y2NPR2-F1
#
_entry.id   AF-A0A4Y2NPR2-F1
#
_cell.length_a   1.000
_cell.length_b   1.000
_cell.length_c   1.000
_cell.angle_alpha   90.00
_cell.angle_beta   90.00
_cell.angle_gamma   90.00
#
_symmetry.space_group_name_H-M   'P 1'
#
loop_
_entity.id
_entity.type
_entity.pdbx_description
1 polymer ?
#
loop_
_entity_poly.entity_id
_entity_poly.type
_entity_poly.pdbx_seq_one_letter_code
_entity_poly.pdbx_strand_id
1 'polypeptide(L)'
;MLEGREFQIYTNQKPLIYAFKKNPDKCSPRQLRHLDFISHYSTNIRHVQGSKNVVADSLSRIELNSITKSPFLNFSELAKAQQNEPETQKLLQDKSSSLELALKP
;
A
#
# COMPACT_ATOMS: atom_id res chain seq x y z
N MET A 1 -0.23 -16.27 22.81
CA MET A 1 -1.28 -16.99 22.06
C MET A 1 -2.56 -16.16 22.11
N LEU A 2 -3.15 -15.83 20.95
CA LEU A 2 -4.38 -15.02 20.83
C LEU A 2 -5.67 -15.88 20.81
N GLU A 3 -5.51 -17.19 20.65
CA GLU A 3 -6.62 -18.15 20.63
C GLU A 3 -7.45 -18.08 21.92
N GLY A 4 -8.78 -18.05 21.77
CA GLY A 4 -9.73 -17.95 22.88
C GLY A 4 -9.80 -16.58 23.57
N ARG A 5 -9.11 -15.56 23.07
CA ARG A 5 -9.15 -14.19 23.64
C ARG A 5 -9.86 -13.23 22.71
N GLU A 6 -10.69 -12.36 23.27
CA GLU A 6 -11.24 -11.25 22.50
C GLU A 6 -10.15 -10.19 22.27
N PHE A 7 -9.96 -9.81 21.02
CA PHE A 7 -9.03 -8.73 20.65
C PHE A 7 -9.52 -7.95 19.43
N GLN A 8 -8.89 -6.79 19.22
CA GLN A 8 -9.22 -5.86 18.16
C GLN A 8 -8.10 -5.83 17.12
N ILE A 9 -8.47 -5.82 15.84
CA ILE A 9 -7.52 -5.70 14.74
C ILE A 9 -7.48 -4.23 14.31
N TYR A 10 -6.33 -3.59 14.46
CA TYR A 10 -6.12 -2.21 13.99
C TYR A 10 -5.47 -2.20 12.61
N THR A 11 -6.01 -1.40 11.69
CA THR A 11 -5.47 -1.24 10.33
C THR A 11 -5.66 0.19 9.82
N ASN A 12 -4.76 0.65 8.96
CA ASN A 12 -4.93 1.90 8.21
C ASN A 12 -5.74 1.70 6.90
N GLN A 13 -6.23 0.50 6.63
CA GLN A 13 -7.04 0.20 5.46
C GLN A 13 -8.54 0.37 5.76
N LYS A 14 -9.05 1.59 5.52
CA LYS A 14 -10.44 1.96 5.79
C LYS A 14 -11.51 1.00 5.23
N PRO A 15 -11.38 0.40 4.03
CA PRO A 15 -12.37 -0.56 3.54
C PRO A 15 -12.59 -1.79 4.43
N LEU A 16 -11.58 -2.23 5.20
CA LEU A 16 -11.67 -3.47 5.98
C LEU A 16 -12.57 -3.37 7.22
N ILE A 17 -12.83 -2.17 7.75
CA ILE A 17 -13.76 -1.99 8.89
C ILE A 17 -15.20 -2.36 8.53
N TYR A 18 -15.51 -2.41 7.24
CA TYR A 18 -16.82 -2.79 6.72
C TYR A 18 -16.82 -4.18 6.08
N ALA A 19 -15.71 -4.91 6.11
CA ALA A 19 -15.56 -6.15 5.36
C ALA A 19 -16.60 -7.21 5.76
N PHE A 20 -16.86 -7.36 7.07
CA PHE A 20 -17.86 -8.27 7.60
C PHE A 20 -19.30 -7.74 7.60
N LYS A 21 -19.50 -6.47 7.19
CA LYS A 21 -20.83 -5.85 7.02
C LYS A 21 -21.29 -5.86 5.56
N LYS A 22 -20.39 -6.12 4.62
CA LYS A 22 -20.67 -6.12 3.18
C LYS A 22 -21.39 -7.42 2.80
N ASN A 23 -22.30 -7.36 1.82
CA ASN A 23 -22.88 -8.56 1.23
C ASN A 23 -21.75 -9.47 0.65
N PRO A 24 -21.63 -10.73 1.08
CA PRO A 24 -20.63 -11.68 0.56
C PRO A 24 -20.70 -11.89 -0.96
N ASP A 25 -21.86 -11.73 -1.59
CA ASP A 25 -22.03 -11.86 -3.05
C ASP A 25 -21.21 -10.83 -3.84
N LYS A 26 -20.80 -9.73 -3.17
CA LYS A 26 -19.97 -8.67 -3.74
C LYS A 26 -18.47 -8.87 -3.45
N CYS A 27 -18.06 -10.00 -2.88
CA CYS A 27 -16.67 -10.35 -2.61
C CYS A 27 -16.18 -11.37 -3.64
N SER A 28 -14.95 -11.20 -4.12
CA SER A 28 -14.34 -12.25 -4.94
C SER A 28 -14.09 -13.50 -4.10
N PRO A 29 -14.01 -14.71 -4.71
CA PRO A 29 -13.70 -15.93 -3.96
C PRO A 29 -12.41 -15.82 -3.13
N ARG A 30 -11.42 -15.06 -3.61
CA ARG A 30 -10.18 -14.79 -2.87
C ARG A 30 -10.43 -13.94 -1.62
N GLN A 31 -11.24 -12.88 -1.74
CA GLN A 31 -11.60 -12.04 -0.59
C GLN A 31 -12.36 -12.83 0.45
N LEU A 32 -13.32 -13.66 0.02
CA LEU A 32 -14.12 -14.50 0.92
C LEU A 32 -13.24 -15.44 1.75
N ARG A 33 -12.32 -16.18 1.11
CA ARG A 33 -11.38 -17.08 1.81
C ARG A 33 -10.52 -16.36 2.84
N HIS A 34 -10.05 -15.15 2.52
CA HIS A 34 -9.26 -14.36 3.46
C HIS A 34 -10.12 -13.87 4.64
N LEU A 35 -11.35 -13.43 4.38
CA LEU A 35 -12.26 -12.98 5.44
C LEU A 35 -12.69 -14.13 6.35
N ASP A 36 -12.93 -15.33 5.79
CA ASP A 36 -13.16 -16.55 6.57
C ASP A 36 -11.96 -16.87 7.46
N PHE A 37 -10.74 -16.81 6.92
CA PHE A 37 -9.56 -17.05 7.73
C PHE A 37 -9.44 -16.05 8.89
N ILE A 38 -9.69 -14.76 8.64
CA ILE A 38 -9.64 -13.70 9.65
C ILE A 38 -10.77 -13.87 10.70
N SER A 39 -11.96 -14.32 10.28
CA SER A 39 -13.13 -14.45 11.15
C SER A 39 -12.95 -15.51 12.25
N HIS A 40 -12.12 -16.53 12.01
CA HIS A 40 -11.73 -17.51 13.03
C HIS A 40 -11.04 -16.87 14.25
N TYR A 41 -10.45 -15.68 14.08
CA TYR A 41 -9.75 -14.97 15.16
C TYR A 41 -10.54 -13.78 15.69
N SER A 42 -10.97 -12.87 14.83
CA SER A 42 -11.74 -11.69 15.22
C SER A 42 -12.41 -11.02 14.02
N THR A 43 -13.63 -10.53 14.22
CA THR A 43 -14.34 -9.66 13.28
C THR A 43 -14.30 -8.18 13.69
N ASN A 44 -13.72 -7.87 14.85
CA ASN A 44 -13.63 -6.51 15.40
C ASN A 44 -12.43 -5.76 14.80
N ILE A 45 -12.64 -5.18 13.61
CA ILE A 45 -11.63 -4.43 12.86
C ILE A 45 -11.86 -2.92 13.05
N ARG A 46 -10.81 -2.20 13.45
CA ARG A 46 -10.82 -0.75 13.71
C ARG A 46 -9.81 -0.02 12.82
N HIS A 47 -10.23 1.13 12.31
CA HIS A 47 -9.35 1.98 11.52
C HIS A 47 -8.46 2.85 12.43
N VAL A 48 -7.17 2.92 12.11
CA VAL A 48 -6.22 3.90 12.65
C VAL A 48 -5.62 4.70 11.50
N GLN A 49 -5.32 5.97 11.75
CA GLN A 49 -4.63 6.80 10.76
C GLN A 49 -3.26 6.18 10.43
N GLY A 50 -2.81 6.29 9.17
CA GLY A 50 -1.50 5.76 8.75
C GLY A 50 -0.33 6.27 9.60
N SER A 51 -0.38 7.54 10.04
CA SER A 51 0.60 8.14 10.96
C SER A 51 0.66 7.47 12.34
N LYS A 52 -0.37 6.69 12.73
CA LYS A 52 -0.41 5.89 13.96
C LYS A 52 -0.11 4.40 13.71
N ASN A 53 0.06 3.99 12.45
CA ASN A 53 0.34 2.61 12.05
C ASN A 53 1.80 2.43 11.58
N VAL A 54 2.71 3.27 12.07
CA VAL A 54 4.11 3.37 11.59
C VAL A 54 4.86 2.05 11.72
N VAL A 55 4.65 1.31 12.82
CA VAL A 55 5.33 0.03 13.05
C VAL A 55 4.91 -1.00 12.01
N ALA A 56 3.61 -1.20 11.80
CA ALA A 56 3.12 -2.17 10.81
C ALA A 56 3.46 -1.74 9.38
N ASP A 57 3.43 -0.44 9.06
CA ASP A 57 3.84 0.08 7.75
C ASP A 57 5.35 -0.11 7.51
N SER A 58 6.18 0.08 8.54
CA SER A 58 7.62 -0.15 8.43
C SER A 58 7.95 -1.63 8.21
N LEU A 59 7.24 -2.53 8.92
CA LEU A 59 7.40 -3.98 8.77
C LEU A 59 6.90 -4.49 7.41
N SER A 60 5.79 -3.95 6.90
CA SER A 60 5.27 -4.35 5.58
C SER A 60 6.13 -3.86 4.41
N ARG A 61 7.00 -2.87 4.64
CA ARG A 61 7.87 -2.26 3.64
C ARG A 61 9.34 -2.66 3.76
N ILE A 62 9.70 -3.70 4.53
CA ILE A 62 11.11 -4.04 4.80
C ILE A 62 11.94 -4.19 3.51
N GLU A 63 11.41 -4.88 2.49
CA GLU A 63 12.10 -5.06 1.21
C GLU A 63 12.25 -3.73 0.43
N LEU A 64 11.22 -2.87 0.44
CA LEU A 64 11.33 -1.55 -0.16
C LEU A 64 12.34 -0.67 0.59
N ASN A 65 12.38 -0.79 1.92
CA ASN A 65 13.32 -0.09 2.78
C ASN A 65 14.75 -0.56 2.55
N SER A 66 14.97 -1.84 2.25
CA SER A 66 16.31 -2.35 1.90
C SER A 66 16.77 -1.85 0.54
N ILE A 67 15.86 -1.78 -0.45
CA ILE A 67 16.16 -1.22 -1.79
C ILE A 67 16.48 0.28 -1.67
N THR A 68 15.64 1.05 -0.99
CA THR A 68 15.81 2.51 -0.84
C THR A 68 17.03 2.91 -0.03
N LYS A 69 17.52 2.03 0.85
CA LYS A 69 18.75 2.25 1.63
C LYS A 69 19.96 1.51 1.06
N SER A 70 19.84 0.92 -0.14
CA SER A 70 20.92 0.18 -0.77
C SER A 70 22.11 1.13 -1.04
N PRO A 71 23.33 0.79 -0.61
CA PRO A 71 24.52 1.61 -0.90
C PRO A 71 24.89 1.60 -2.38
N PHE A 72 24.31 0.68 -3.17
CA PHE A 72 24.58 0.52 -4.60
C PHE A 72 23.62 1.34 -5.49
N LEU A 73 22.52 1.88 -4.92
CA LEU A 73 21.51 2.61 -5.68
C LEU A 73 21.58 4.10 -5.34
N ASN A 74 22.07 4.92 -6.28
CA ASN A 74 22.06 6.37 -6.15
C ASN A 74 20.79 6.96 -6.79
N PHE A 75 19.76 7.17 -5.98
CA PHE A 75 18.49 7.75 -6.45
C PHE A 75 18.64 9.17 -7.02
N SER A 76 19.63 9.94 -6.57
CA SER A 76 19.88 11.28 -7.11
C SER A 76 20.40 11.21 -8.54
N GLU A 77 21.31 10.27 -8.83
CA GLU A 77 21.81 10.04 -10.19
C GLU A 77 20.73 9.48 -11.10
N LEU A 78 19.92 8.53 -10.62
CA LEU A 78 18.79 8.00 -11.39
C LEU A 78 17.78 9.10 -11.74
N ALA A 79 17.46 9.98 -10.79
CA ALA A 79 16.57 11.11 -11.04
C ALA A 79 17.15 12.09 -12.08
N LYS A 80 18.45 12.41 -11.99
CA LYS A 80 19.13 13.24 -13.01
C LYS A 80 19.14 12.58 -14.38
N ALA A 81 19.42 11.28 -14.45
CA ALA A 81 19.40 10.52 -15.69
C ALA A 81 18.00 10.56 -16.33
N GLN A 82 16.94 10.37 -15.54
CA GLN A 82 15.56 10.44 -16.00
C GLN A 82 15.16 11.85 -16.51
N GLN A 83 15.62 12.93 -15.86
CA GLN A 83 15.36 14.30 -16.33
C GLN A 83 16.02 14.60 -17.70
N ASN A 84 17.18 14.00 -17.94
CA ASN A 84 17.95 14.19 -19.18
C ASN A 84 17.55 13.21 -20.29
N GLU A 85 16.65 12.26 -20.00
CA GLU A 85 16.25 11.22 -20.92
C GLU A 85 15.25 11.77 -21.97
N PRO A 86 15.52 11.59 -23.27
CA PRO A 86 14.79 12.26 -24.35
C PRO A 86 13.32 11.81 -24.48
N GLU A 87 12.98 10.55 -24.19
CA GLU A 87 11.60 10.07 -24.19
C GLU A 87 10.78 10.75 -23.08
N THR A 88 11.36 10.90 -21.89
CA THR A 88 10.76 11.57 -20.74
C THR A 88 10.50 13.05 -21.05
N GLN A 89 11.43 13.73 -21.73
CA GLN A 89 11.23 15.12 -22.17
C GLN A 89 10.11 15.25 -23.22
N LYS A 90 10.01 14.30 -24.15
CA LYS A 90 8.91 14.27 -25.13
C LYS A 90 7.56 14.08 -24.45
N LEU A 91 7.46 13.12 -23.52
CA LEU A 91 6.23 12.84 -22.79
C LEU A 91 5.80 14.01 -21.88
N LEU A 92 6.75 14.75 -21.30
CA LEU A 92 6.47 15.97 -20.53
C LEU A 92 5.91 17.11 -21.40
N GLN A 93 6.27 17.15 -22.68
CA GLN A 93 5.82 18.19 -23.63
C GLN A 93 4.55 17.78 -24.38
N ASP A 94 4.23 16.50 -24.42
CA ASP A 94 3.08 15.96 -25.14
C ASP A 94 1.76 16.22 -24.40
N LYS A 95 1.13 17.34 -24.77
CA LYS A 95 -0.20 17.75 -24.27
C LYS A 95 -1.35 16.95 -24.88
N SER A 96 -1.08 16.07 -25.84
CA SER A 96 -2.11 15.22 -26.44
C SER A 96 -2.33 13.92 -25.67
N SER A 97 -1.37 13.55 -24.81
CA SER A 97 -1.48 12.40 -23.93
C SER A 97 -2.40 12.68 -22.75
N SER A 98 -3.16 11.68 -22.31
CA SER A 98 -3.97 11.76 -21.08
C SER A 98 -3.13 11.66 -19.79
N LEU A 99 -1.81 11.46 -19.93
CA LEU A 99 -0.86 11.32 -18.83
C LEU A 99 -0.24 12.68 -18.51
N GLU A 100 -0.70 13.33 -17.45
CA GLU A 100 -0.08 14.55 -16.94
C GLU A 100 1.18 14.22 -16.13
N LEU A 101 2.33 14.25 -16.80
CA LEU A 101 3.62 14.04 -16.16
C LEU A 101 4.14 15.36 -15.56
N ALA A 102 4.65 15.29 -14.34
CA ALA A 102 5.32 16.39 -13.68
C ALA A 102 6.58 15.88 -12.95
N LEU A 103 7.69 16.58 -13.14
CA LEU A 103 8.90 16.34 -12.36
C LEU A 103 8.71 16.94 -10.97
N LYS A 104 8.85 16.11 -9.93
CA LYS A 104 8.93 16.61 -8.56
C LYS A 104 10.36 17.07 -8.25
N PRO A 105 10.53 18.18 -7.51
CA PRO A 105 11.84 18.63 -7.04
C PRO A 105 12.49 17.61 -6.10
#